data_AF-A0A1H3KBA1-F1
#
_entry.id   AF-A0A1H3KBA1-F1
#
_cell.length_a   1.000
_cell.length_b   1.000
_cell.length_c   1.000
_cell.angle_alpha   90.00
_cell.angle_beta   90.00
_cell.angle_gamma   90.00
#
_symmetry.space_group_name_H-M   'P 1'
#
loop_
_entity.id
_entity.type
_entity.pdbx_description
1 polymer ?
#
loop_
_entity_poly.entity_id
_entity_poly.type
_entity_poly.pdbx_seq_one_letter_code
_entity_poly.pdbx_strand_id
1 'polypeptide(L)'
;MTSTRESVVEVKKLPNEFYAEIVCEAVNVSEKRFVAALDAVATCLFVLDGAQGAQFSADPKQRRVTFGFVLVAEDELAAGREASNLARTALHASGGATPSWTGNFRVVESSQKLLVTA
;
A
#
# COMPACT_ATOMS: atom_id res chain seq x y z
N MET A 1 46.72 29.09 21.42
CA MET A 1 45.26 29.02 21.25
C MET A 1 44.94 27.73 20.51
N THR A 2 44.62 26.67 21.25
CA THR A 2 44.30 25.34 20.73
C THR A 2 42.79 25.26 20.51
N SER A 3 42.37 25.31 19.25
CA SER A 3 40.96 25.14 18.86
C SER A 3 40.68 23.63 18.73
N THR A 4 39.98 23.08 19.71
CA THR A 4 39.50 21.71 19.68
C THR A 4 38.33 21.64 18.70
N ARG A 5 38.51 20.97 17.56
CA ARG A 5 37.41 20.64 16.64
C ARG A 5 36.60 19.51 17.26
N GLU A 6 35.41 19.82 17.76
CA GLU A 6 34.42 18.81 18.11
C GLU A 6 33.92 18.16 16.80
N SER A 7 34.30 16.90 16.59
CA SER A 7 33.73 16.07 15.54
C SER A 7 32.32 15.67 15.96
N VAL A 8 31.31 16.32 15.36
CA VAL A 8 29.90 15.92 15.48
C VAL A 8 29.74 14.56 14.81
N VAL A 9 29.53 13.52 15.61
CA VAL A 9 29.13 12.20 15.11
C VAL A 9 27.66 12.29 14.74
N GLU A 10 27.38 12.35 13.44
CA GLU A 10 26.02 12.32 12.92
C GLU A 10 25.46 10.90 13.13
N VAL A 11 24.64 10.72 14.16
CA VAL A 11 23.96 9.45 14.42
C VAL A 11 22.90 9.29 13.32
N LYS A 12 23.18 8.46 12.32
CA LYS A 12 22.20 8.09 11.30
C LYS A 12 21.08 7.28 11.97
N LYS A 13 19.94 7.94 12.19
CA LYS A 13 18.72 7.26 12.61
C LYS A 13 18.28 6.33 11.46
N LEU A 14 18.02 5.07 11.77
CA LEU A 14 17.45 4.15 10.79
C LEU A 14 16.05 4.66 10.36
N PRO A 15 15.58 4.32 9.15
CA PRO A 15 14.19 4.56 8.77
C PRO A 15 13.25 3.64 9.57
N ASN A 16 12.06 4.13 9.93
CA ASN A 16 11.02 3.27 10.47
C ASN A 16 10.39 2.46 9.32
N GLU A 17 10.21 1.17 9.54
CA GLU A 17 9.52 0.28 8.60
C GLU A 17 8.18 -0.16 9.17
N PHE A 18 7.13 -0.10 8.36
CA PHE A 18 5.77 -0.48 8.72
C PHE A 18 5.25 -1.56 7.78
N TYR A 19 4.55 -2.54 8.32
CA TYR A 19 3.62 -3.36 7.55
C TYR A 19 2.26 -2.66 7.52
N ALA A 20 1.71 -2.46 6.33
CA ALA A 20 0.38 -1.88 6.17
C ALA A 20 -0.50 -2.85 5.37
N GLU A 21 -1.72 -3.08 5.85
CA GLU A 21 -2.71 -3.90 5.19
C GLU A 21 -3.96 -3.07 4.89
N ILE A 22 -4.44 -3.14 3.65
CA ILE A 22 -5.64 -2.46 3.17
C ILE A 22 -6.59 -3.50 2.59
N VAL A 23 -7.79 -3.60 3.16
CA VAL A 23 -8.86 -4.47 2.65
C VAL A 23 -9.90 -3.61 1.95
N CYS A 24 -10.17 -3.92 0.69
CA CYS A 24 -11.17 -3.25 -0.12
C CYS A 24 -12.28 -4.21 -0.55
N GLU A 25 -13.53 -3.74 -0.57
CA GLU A 25 -14.69 -4.49 -1.08
C GLU A 25 -15.25 -3.82 -2.32
N ALA A 26 -15.52 -4.61 -3.37
CA ALA A 26 -16.20 -4.14 -4.57
C ALA A 26 -17.73 -4.12 -4.34
N VAL A 27 -18.30 -2.91 -4.29
CA VAL A 27 -19.70 -2.67 -3.92
C VAL A 27 -20.65 -2.57 -5.11
N ASN A 28 -20.15 -2.12 -6.27
CA ASN A 28 -20.96 -1.87 -7.47
C ASN A 28 -20.47 -2.66 -8.69
N VAL A 29 -19.83 -3.81 -8.46
CA VAL A 29 -19.24 -4.66 -9.51
C VAL A 29 -19.84 -6.07 -9.38
N SER A 30 -20.25 -6.65 -10.51
CA SER A 30 -20.63 -8.06 -10.53
C SER A 30 -19.42 -8.94 -10.22
N GLU A 31 -19.64 -10.11 -9.60
CA GLU A 31 -18.58 -11.06 -9.30
C GLU A 31 -17.75 -11.41 -10.53
N LYS A 32 -18.39 -11.67 -11.68
CA LYS A 32 -17.71 -11.94 -12.95
C LYS A 32 -16.75 -10.81 -13.35
N ARG A 33 -17.19 -9.55 -13.24
CA ARG A 33 -16.37 -8.38 -13.60
C ARG A 33 -15.28 -8.11 -12.56
N PHE A 34 -15.54 -8.40 -11.29
CA PHE A 34 -14.55 -8.35 -10.23
C PHE A 34 -13.42 -9.36 -10.47
N VAL A 35 -13.77 -10.63 -10.70
CA VAL A 35 -12.80 -11.71 -10.98
C VAL A 35 -11.98 -11.40 -12.23
N ALA A 36 -12.61 -10.92 -13.30
CA ALA A 36 -11.90 -10.57 -14.53
C ALA A 36 -10.89 -9.42 -14.37
N ALA A 37 -11.01 -8.61 -13.31
CA ALA A 37 -10.12 -7.49 -13.04
C ALA A 37 -8.92 -7.86 -12.15
N LEU A 38 -8.97 -9.00 -11.44
CA LEU A 38 -7.98 -9.35 -10.41
C LEU A 38 -6.55 -9.46 -10.96
N ASP A 39 -6.38 -10.10 -12.12
CA ASP A 39 -5.07 -10.24 -12.76
C ASP A 39 -4.47 -8.88 -13.13
N ALA A 40 -5.30 -7.94 -13.58
CA ALA A 40 -4.87 -6.58 -13.90
C ALA A 40 -4.52 -5.78 -12.64
N VAL A 41 -5.28 -5.95 -11.54
CA VAL A 41 -4.94 -5.35 -10.23
C VAL A 41 -3.57 -5.85 -9.77
N ALA A 42 -3.38 -7.18 -9.76
CA ALA A 42 -2.15 -7.80 -9.31
C ALA A 42 -0.96 -7.39 -10.19
N THR A 43 -1.11 -7.44 -11.51
CA THR A 43 -0.07 -7.02 -12.46
C THR A 43 0.33 -5.58 -12.21
N CYS A 44 -0.63 -4.67 -12.02
CA CYS A 44 -0.32 -3.28 -11.73
C CYS A 44 0.39 -3.15 -10.39
N LEU A 45 -0.13 -3.77 -9.33
CA LEU A 45 0.46 -3.71 -7.99
C LEU A 45 1.95 -4.08 -8.00
N PHE A 46 2.31 -5.18 -8.65
CA PHE A 46 3.68 -5.70 -8.65
C PHE A 46 4.67 -4.91 -9.52
N VAL A 47 4.20 -3.94 -10.30
CA VAL A 47 5.07 -3.03 -11.07
C VAL A 47 5.04 -1.58 -10.56
N LEU A 48 4.28 -1.30 -9.49
CA LEU A 48 4.26 0.02 -8.88
C LEU A 48 5.54 0.28 -8.07
N ASP A 49 6.12 1.45 -8.28
CA ASP A 49 7.17 1.97 -7.41
C ASP A 49 6.64 2.09 -5.98
N GLY A 50 7.39 1.58 -5.01
CA GLY A 50 6.98 1.55 -3.60
C GLY A 50 6.18 0.31 -3.19
N ALA A 51 5.78 -0.54 -4.12
CA ALA A 51 5.09 -1.81 -3.85
C ALA A 51 6.02 -3.04 -3.87
N GLN A 52 7.34 -2.84 -3.74
CA GLN A 52 8.29 -3.96 -3.69
C GLN A 52 7.96 -4.89 -2.50
N GLY A 53 7.83 -6.18 -2.77
CA GLY A 53 7.44 -7.16 -1.74
C GLY A 53 5.98 -7.06 -1.30
N ALA A 54 5.12 -6.35 -2.05
CA ALA A 54 3.69 -6.29 -1.77
C ALA A 54 3.07 -7.69 -1.74
N GLN A 55 1.99 -7.82 -0.98
CA GLN A 55 1.16 -9.01 -0.93
C GLN A 55 -0.21 -8.68 -1.50
N PHE A 56 -0.81 -9.66 -2.18
CA PHE A 56 -2.13 -9.53 -2.77
C PHE A 56 -2.92 -10.81 -2.57
N SER A 57 -4.13 -10.69 -2.07
CA SER A 57 -5.10 -11.79 -2.04
C SER A 57 -6.50 -11.27 -2.38
N ALA A 58 -7.37 -12.18 -2.82
CA ALA A 58 -8.74 -11.85 -3.18
C ALA A 58 -9.70 -12.94 -2.70
N ASP A 59 -10.88 -12.53 -2.24
CA ASP A 59 -12.04 -13.38 -2.01
C ASP A 59 -13.14 -12.99 -3.00
N PRO A 60 -13.30 -13.74 -4.12
CA PRO A 60 -14.36 -13.51 -5.10
C PRO A 60 -15.78 -13.56 -4.53
N LYS A 61 -16.04 -14.43 -3.54
CA LYS A 61 -17.39 -14.59 -2.98
C LYS A 61 -17.80 -13.35 -2.19
N GLN A 62 -16.87 -12.77 -1.44
CA GLN A 62 -17.08 -11.52 -0.71
C GLN A 62 -16.77 -10.28 -1.55
N ARG A 63 -16.26 -10.45 -2.78
CA ARG A 63 -15.73 -9.38 -3.64
C ARG A 63 -14.71 -8.50 -2.93
N ARG A 64 -13.81 -9.13 -2.16
CA ARG A 64 -12.78 -8.45 -1.41
C ARG A 64 -11.40 -8.66 -2.00
N VAL A 65 -10.57 -7.64 -1.90
CA VAL A 65 -9.13 -7.72 -2.13
C VAL A 65 -8.40 -7.22 -0.89
N THR A 66 -7.30 -7.87 -0.57
CA THR A 66 -6.40 -7.46 0.51
C THR A 66 -5.05 -7.15 -0.09
N PHE A 67 -4.55 -5.95 0.21
CA PHE A 67 -3.22 -5.49 -0.16
C PHE A 67 -2.36 -5.43 1.09
N GLY A 68 -1.17 -6.00 1.05
CA GLY A 68 -0.16 -5.90 2.10
C GLY A 68 1.10 -5.21 1.57
N PHE A 69 1.71 -4.35 2.37
CA PHE A 69 2.89 -3.58 2.01
C PHE A 69 3.89 -3.52 3.15
N VAL A 70 5.19 -3.54 2.82
CA VAL A 70 6.25 -3.12 3.75
C VAL A 70 6.75 -1.76 3.27
N LEU A 71 6.59 -0.74 4.10
CA LEU A 71 6.79 0.66 3.75
C LEU A 71 7.77 1.33 4.71
N VAL A 72 8.68 2.11 4.16
CA VAL A 72 9.48 3.07 4.94
C VAL A 72 8.67 4.35 5.07
N ALA A 73 8.40 4.78 6.30
CA ALA A 73 7.62 5.99 6.57
C ALA A 73 8.08 6.69 7.85
N GLU A 74 7.78 7.98 8.00
CA GLU A 74 8.13 8.73 9.20
C GLU A 74 7.31 8.25 10.42
N ASP A 75 6.02 7.97 10.19
CA ASP A 75 5.06 7.53 11.18
C ASP A 75 3.99 6.60 10.57
N GLU A 76 3.13 6.08 11.44
CA GLU A 76 2.04 5.16 11.08
C GLU A 76 1.02 5.79 10.11
N LEU A 77 0.76 7.09 10.23
CA LEU A 77 -0.19 7.80 9.39
C LEU A 77 0.35 7.96 7.96
N ALA A 78 1.64 8.29 7.83
CA ALA A 78 2.33 8.33 6.55
C ALA A 78 2.32 6.95 5.87
N ALA A 79 2.61 5.88 6.62
CA ALA A 79 2.53 4.51 6.10
C ALA A 79 1.12 4.17 5.60
N GLY A 80 0.08 4.48 6.38
CA GLY A 80 -1.31 4.25 5.99
C GLY A 80 -1.74 5.02 4.74
N ARG A 81 -1.28 6.26 4.58
CA ARG A 81 -1.53 7.08 3.37
C ARG A 81 -0.87 6.47 2.14
N GLU A 82 0.39 6.07 2.26
CA GLU A 82 1.14 5.48 1.16
C GLU A 82 0.54 4.13 0.73
N ALA A 83 0.22 3.25 1.67
CA ALA A 83 -0.48 1.99 1.41
C ALA A 83 -1.82 2.22 0.69
N SER A 84 -2.58 3.22 1.13
CA SER A 84 -3.86 3.58 0.51
C SER A 84 -3.68 4.09 -0.92
N ASN A 85 -2.63 4.88 -1.19
CA ASN A 85 -2.32 5.39 -2.52
C ASN A 85 -1.93 4.26 -3.48
N LEU A 86 -1.08 3.33 -3.04
CA LEU A 86 -0.68 2.15 -3.82
C LEU A 86 -1.89 1.27 -4.14
N ALA A 87 -2.70 0.93 -3.14
CA ALA A 87 -3.92 0.14 -3.33
C ALA A 87 -4.90 0.81 -4.31
N ARG A 88 -5.11 2.13 -4.18
CA ARG A 88 -5.96 2.89 -5.10
C ARG A 88 -5.43 2.90 -6.53
N THR A 89 -4.12 3.01 -6.70
CA THR A 89 -3.48 3.02 -8.02
C THR A 89 -3.63 1.66 -8.70
N ALA A 90 -3.34 0.57 -7.97
CA ALA A 90 -3.53 -0.79 -8.46
C ALA A 90 -4.99 -1.07 -8.86
N LEU A 91 -5.95 -0.64 -8.01
CA LEU A 91 -7.36 -0.74 -8.34
C LEU A 91 -7.68 0.07 -9.60
N HIS A 92 -7.29 1.33 -9.67
CA HIS A 92 -7.60 2.21 -10.81
C HIS A 92 -7.17 1.61 -12.16
N ALA A 93 -5.97 1.02 -12.23
CA ALA A 93 -5.44 0.41 -13.44
C ALA A 93 -6.29 -0.77 -13.95
N SER A 94 -6.89 -1.56 -13.04
CA SER A 94 -7.73 -2.71 -13.41
C SER A 94 -9.06 -2.36 -14.06
N GLY A 95 -9.49 -1.10 -13.94
CA GLY A 95 -10.65 -0.56 -14.66
C GLY A 95 -10.37 -0.26 -16.14
N GLY A 96 -9.17 -0.50 -16.66
CA GLY A 96 -8.83 -0.22 -18.07
C GLY A 96 -8.98 1.26 -18.44
N ALA A 97 -8.58 2.17 -17.54
CA ALA A 97 -8.82 3.61 -17.63
C ALA A 97 -10.31 4.04 -17.55
N THR A 98 -11.20 3.20 -17.02
CA THR A 98 -12.59 3.61 -16.73
C THR A 98 -12.60 4.59 -15.53
N PRO A 99 -12.92 5.88 -15.75
CA PRO A 99 -12.97 6.87 -14.68
C PRO A 99 -14.20 6.56 -13.81
N SER A 100 -13.98 5.92 -12.66
CA SER A 100 -14.94 5.56 -11.60
C SER A 100 -14.60 4.23 -10.95
N TRP A 101 -13.62 3.48 -11.46
CA TRP A 101 -13.31 2.15 -10.90
C TRP A 101 -12.99 2.19 -9.40
N THR A 102 -12.28 3.21 -8.93
CA THR A 102 -12.06 3.45 -7.49
C THR A 102 -13.34 3.73 -6.71
N GLY A 103 -14.39 4.29 -7.35
CA GLY A 103 -15.72 4.48 -6.75
C GLY A 103 -16.55 3.19 -6.67
N ASN A 104 -16.08 2.11 -7.29
CA ASN A 104 -16.68 0.79 -7.15
C ASN A 104 -16.11 -0.01 -5.97
N PHE A 105 -15.08 0.52 -5.30
CA PHE A 105 -14.44 -0.09 -4.14
C PHE A 105 -14.59 0.81 -2.92
N ARG A 106 -14.79 0.20 -1.76
CA ARG A 106 -14.67 0.86 -0.47
C ARG A 106 -13.58 0.19 0.36
N VAL A 107 -12.82 0.97 1.12
CA VAL A 107 -11.96 0.41 2.17
C VAL A 107 -12.88 -0.07 3.29
N VAL A 108 -12.71 -1.33 3.71
CA VAL A 108 -13.47 -1.93 4.82
C VAL A 108 -12.61 -2.09 6.06
N GLU A 109 -11.31 -2.29 5.88
CA GLU A 109 -10.35 -2.43 6.96
C GLU A 109 -8.99 -1.88 6.52
N SER A 110 -8.27 -1.29 7.47
CA SER A 110 -6.92 -0.78 7.28
C SER A 110 -6.17 -0.97 8.59
N SER A 111 -4.98 -1.54 8.53
CA SER A 111 -4.11 -1.68 9.70
C SER A 111 -2.67 -1.35 9.36
N GLN A 112 -1.95 -0.82 10.34
CA GLN A 112 -0.54 -0.53 10.24
C GLN A 112 0.17 -1.09 11.48
N LYS A 113 1.34 -1.68 11.27
CA LYS A 113 2.16 -2.23 12.34
C LYS A 113 3.61 -1.88 12.10
N LEU A 114 4.24 -1.23 13.07
CA LEU A 114 5.67 -0.97 13.06
C LEU A 114 6.44 -2.31 13.13
N LEU A 115 7.35 -2.52 12.19
CA LEU A 115 8.19 -3.70 12.07
C LEU A 115 9.56 -3.49 12.71
N VAL A 116 10.19 -2.35 12.42
CA VAL A 116 11.51 -1.98 12.93
C VAL A 116 11.47 -0.53 13.42
N THR A 117 11.88 -0.33 14.67
CA THR A 117 12.16 1.00 15.25
C THR A 117 13.63 1.34 15.05
N ALA A 118 13.87 2.58 14.67
CA ALA A 118 15.19 3.21 14.73
C ALA A 118 15.51 3.84 16.09
#